data_AF-A0A1M4PPJ3-F1
#
_entry.id   AF-A0A1M4PPJ3-F1
#
_cell.length_a   1.000
_cell.length_b   1.000
_cell.length_c   1.000
_cell.angle_alpha   90.00
_cell.angle_beta   90.00
_cell.angle_gamma   90.00
#
_symmetry.space_group_name_H-M   'P 1'
#
loop_
_entity.id
_entity.type
_entity.pdbx_description
1 polymer ?
#
loop_
_entity_poly.entity_id
_entity_poly.type
_entity_poly.pdbx_seq_one_letter_code
_entity_poly.pdbx_strand_id
1 'polypeptide(L)'
;MRNSELSGRIEIVRNTITKSEKRNVVTFATMVNAINMVYREMTNAQARQLAIYLCEFFDEVFNQVPELLDYESRQESKETSLLAENFMFYGYVAISKVLRDIENWQQYIPLINQIDLHKESEIWFGRVTKRGRNRLAIINSNDSRNYFVEKISEQFEQLLEN
;
A
#
# COMPACT_ATOMS: atom_id res chain seq x y z
N MET A 1 15.32 -3.04 2.47
CA MET A 1 14.57 -3.33 1.23
C MET A 1 15.38 -4.00 0.12
N ARG A 2 16.71 -4.13 0.15
CA ARG A 2 17.46 -4.84 -0.93
C ARG A 2 17.22 -6.37 -0.97
N ASN A 3 16.55 -6.93 0.04
CA ASN A 3 16.38 -8.37 0.24
C ASN A 3 14.90 -8.80 0.31
N SER A 4 13.96 -7.97 -0.14
CA SER A 4 12.54 -8.33 -0.23
C SER A 4 12.08 -8.42 -1.68
N GLU A 5 10.96 -9.10 -1.93
CA GLU A 5 10.27 -9.16 -3.22
C GLU A 5 10.01 -7.76 -3.80
N LEU A 6 9.83 -6.78 -2.91
CA LEU A 6 9.67 -5.37 -3.25
C LEU A 6 10.93 -4.76 -3.92
N SER A 7 12.15 -5.21 -3.58
CA SER A 7 13.42 -4.67 -4.09
C SER A 7 13.47 -4.57 -5.62
N GLY A 8 12.90 -5.57 -6.29
CA GLY A 8 12.91 -5.67 -7.74
C GLY A 8 11.71 -4.98 -8.40
N ARG A 9 10.84 -4.31 -7.65
CA ARG A 9 9.55 -3.82 -8.12
C ARG A 9 9.28 -2.36 -7.75
N ILE A 10 10.33 -1.64 -7.34
CA ILE A 10 10.30 -0.21 -7.09
C ILE A 10 10.81 0.53 -8.33
N GLU A 11 9.99 1.46 -8.84
CA GLU A 11 10.42 2.45 -9.81
C GLU A 11 11.26 3.53 -9.11
N ILE A 12 12.56 3.54 -9.34
CA ILE A 12 13.53 4.43 -8.68
C ILE A 12 13.86 5.70 -9.48
N VAL A 13 13.54 5.73 -10.78
CA VAL A 13 13.89 6.85 -11.67
C VAL A 13 12.71 7.80 -11.84
N ARG A 14 11.50 7.26 -12.00
CA ARG A 14 10.29 8.05 -12.26
C ARG A 14 9.41 8.17 -11.02
N ASN A 15 8.67 9.28 -10.94
CA ASN A 15 7.66 9.49 -9.89
C ASN A 15 6.28 8.93 -10.28
N THR A 16 6.18 8.19 -11.39
CA THR A 16 4.94 7.61 -11.89
C THR A 16 5.19 6.22 -12.46
N ILE A 17 4.17 5.37 -12.37
CA ILE A 17 4.14 4.04 -13.00
C ILE A 17 3.24 4.12 -14.22
N THR A 18 3.82 3.94 -15.40
CA THR A 18 3.07 3.92 -16.65
C THR A 18 2.28 2.62 -16.80
N LYS A 19 1.17 2.62 -17.54
CA LYS A 19 0.35 1.40 -17.75
C LYS A 19 1.15 0.22 -18.30
N SER A 20 2.07 0.49 -19.24
CA SER A 20 2.94 -0.51 -19.87
C SER A 20 4.04 -1.05 -18.94
N GLU A 21 4.17 -0.52 -17.72
CA GLU A 21 5.16 -1.00 -16.77
C GLU A 21 4.72 -2.35 -16.23
N LYS A 22 5.51 -3.39 -16.53
CA LYS A 22 5.19 -4.77 -16.20
C LYS A 22 5.73 -5.21 -14.86
N ARG A 23 6.81 -4.60 -14.40
CA ARG A 23 7.54 -5.04 -13.22
C ARG A 23 7.26 -4.18 -12.00
N ASN A 24 7.36 -2.86 -12.13
CA ASN A 24 7.28 -1.97 -10.97
C ASN A 24 5.83 -1.75 -10.51
N VAL A 25 5.60 -1.86 -9.19
CA VAL A 25 4.28 -1.69 -8.54
C VAL A 25 4.18 -0.43 -7.69
N VAL A 26 5.33 0.08 -7.23
CA VAL A 26 5.41 1.30 -6.43
C VAL A 26 6.57 2.17 -6.90
N THR A 27 6.45 3.48 -6.72
CA THR A 27 7.58 4.40 -6.93
C THR A 27 8.37 4.58 -5.64
N PHE A 28 9.67 4.84 -5.75
CA PHE A 28 10.51 5.16 -4.59
C PHE A 28 9.96 6.35 -3.80
N ALA A 29 9.50 7.39 -4.51
CA ALA A 29 8.90 8.57 -3.89
C ALA A 29 7.66 8.23 -3.04
N THR A 30 6.77 7.38 -3.56
CA THR A 30 5.59 6.93 -2.80
C THR A 30 5.99 6.14 -1.55
N MET A 31 6.94 5.20 -1.68
CA MET A 31 7.38 4.39 -0.55
C MET A 31 8.01 5.23 0.56
N VAL A 32 8.94 6.15 0.20
CA VAL A 32 9.57 7.06 1.16
C VAL A 32 8.53 7.93 1.85
N ASN A 33 7.59 8.49 1.08
CA ASN A 33 6.55 9.34 1.65
C ASN A 33 5.63 8.55 2.60
N ALA A 34 5.20 7.34 2.21
CA ALA A 34 4.39 6.48 3.05
C ALA A 34 5.09 6.15 4.39
N ILE A 35 6.37 5.77 4.35
CA ILE A 35 7.14 5.49 5.56
C ILE A 35 7.25 6.73 6.44
N ASN A 36 7.59 7.89 5.88
CA ASN A 36 7.71 9.14 6.65
C ASN A 36 6.39 9.59 7.27
N MET A 37 5.27 9.37 6.57
CA MET A 37 3.94 9.72 7.06
C MET A 37 3.51 8.83 8.23
N VAL A 38 3.75 7.52 8.12
CA VAL A 38 3.27 6.52 9.06
C VAL A 38 4.21 6.36 10.26
N TYR A 39 5.51 6.25 9.98
CA TYR A 39 6.59 6.12 10.96
C TYR A 39 7.33 7.45 11.04
N ARG A 40 6.90 8.30 11.98
CA ARG A 40 7.55 9.58 12.28
C ARG A 40 8.97 9.37 12.81
N GLU A 41 9.73 10.46 12.95
CA GLU A 41 11.14 10.55 13.35
C GLU A 41 11.70 9.33 14.10
N MET A 42 12.72 8.72 13.49
CA MET A 42 13.41 7.55 14.01
C MET A 42 14.90 7.82 14.08
N THR A 43 15.55 7.28 15.09
CA THR A 43 17.01 7.13 15.10
C THR A 43 17.45 6.18 13.97
N ASN A 44 18.73 6.26 13.57
CA ASN A 44 19.29 5.36 12.56
C ASN A 44 19.14 3.87 12.94
N ALA A 45 19.22 3.53 14.22
CA ALA A 45 19.04 2.17 14.71
C ALA A 45 17.58 1.71 14.53
N GLN A 46 16.61 2.54 14.93
CA GLN A 46 15.19 2.26 14.73
C GLN A 46 14.83 2.15 13.23
N ALA A 47 15.41 3.00 12.38
CA ALA A 47 15.20 2.95 10.94
C ALA A 47 15.73 1.64 10.33
N ARG A 48 16.86 1.11 10.81
CA ARG A 48 17.38 -0.20 10.38
C ARG A 48 16.46 -1.34 10.79
N GLN A 49 15.98 -1.34 12.04
CA GLN A 49 15.06 -2.38 12.50
C GLN A 49 13.74 -2.32 11.75
N LEU A 50 13.20 -1.12 11.54
CA LEU A 50 12.00 -0.93 10.72
C LEU A 50 12.24 -1.44 9.29
N ALA A 51 13.41 -1.18 8.70
CA ALA A 51 13.70 -1.64 7.35
C ALA A 51 13.76 -3.17 7.23
N ILE A 52 14.19 -3.90 8.27
CA ILE A 52 14.14 -5.37 8.30
C ILE A 52 12.69 -5.83 8.39
N TYR A 53 11.94 -5.31 9.35
CA TYR A 53 10.52 -5.62 9.53
C TYR A 53 9.70 -5.37 8.25
N LEU A 54 9.88 -4.20 7.62
CA LEU A 54 9.17 -3.88 6.38
C LEU A 54 9.57 -4.79 5.22
N CYS A 55 10.78 -5.37 5.21
CA CYS A 55 11.11 -6.37 4.18
C CYS A 55 10.24 -7.61 4.36
N GLU A 56 10.23 -8.19 5.55
CA GLU A 56 9.43 -9.37 5.88
C GLU A 56 7.93 -9.11 5.68
N PHE A 57 7.44 -7.95 6.12
CA PHE A 57 6.05 -7.53 5.91
C PHE A 57 5.68 -7.50 4.42
N PHE A 58 6.50 -6.87 3.57
CA PHE A 58 6.17 -6.82 2.15
C PHE A 58 6.30 -8.19 1.49
N ASP A 59 7.21 -9.06 1.92
CA ASP A 59 7.26 -10.43 1.38
C ASP A 59 5.92 -11.15 1.63
N GLU A 60 5.35 -11.02 2.83
CA GLU A 60 4.03 -11.59 3.13
C GLU A 60 2.88 -10.92 2.37
N VAL A 61 2.91 -9.59 2.20
CA VAL A 61 1.90 -8.89 1.37
C VAL A 61 1.91 -9.41 -0.06
N PHE A 62 3.09 -9.65 -0.65
CA PHE A 62 3.19 -10.17 -2.01
C PHE A 62 2.72 -11.62 -2.12
N ASN A 63 2.81 -12.41 -1.05
CA ASN A 63 2.22 -13.74 -0.99
C ASN A 63 0.68 -13.71 -0.96
N GLN A 64 0.09 -12.70 -0.33
CA GLN A 64 -1.37 -12.57 -0.17
C GLN A 64 -2.07 -11.74 -1.26
N VAL A 65 -1.31 -10.96 -2.03
CA VAL A 65 -1.83 -10.07 -3.09
C VAL A 65 -1.18 -10.42 -4.44
N PRO A 66 -1.68 -11.46 -5.14
CA PRO A 66 -1.07 -11.95 -6.38
C PRO A 66 -1.04 -10.90 -7.50
N GLU A 67 -1.92 -9.89 -7.49
CA GLU A 67 -1.94 -8.78 -8.45
C GLU A 67 -0.71 -7.87 -8.35
N LEU A 68 0.09 -7.97 -7.28
CA LEU A 68 1.39 -7.30 -7.24
C LEU A 68 2.47 -8.06 -8.02
N LEU A 69 2.26 -9.36 -8.24
CA LEU A 69 3.17 -10.25 -8.97
C LEU A 69 2.81 -10.38 -10.44
N ASP A 70 1.53 -10.59 -10.74
CA ASP A 70 1.01 -10.78 -12.10
C ASP A 70 0.61 -9.46 -12.77
N TYR A 71 1.11 -9.21 -13.98
CA TYR A 71 0.87 -7.95 -14.68
C TYR A 71 -0.57 -7.81 -15.19
N GLU A 72 -1.19 -8.87 -15.70
CA GLU A 72 -2.52 -8.77 -16.32
C GLU A 72 -3.58 -8.60 -15.22
N SER A 73 -3.54 -9.44 -14.18
CA SER A 73 -4.40 -9.29 -13.00
C SER A 73 -4.20 -7.93 -12.33
N ARG A 74 -2.98 -7.37 -12.35
CA ARG A 74 -2.73 -6.00 -11.89
C ARG A 74 -3.49 -4.96 -12.69
N GLN A 75 -3.49 -5.06 -14.03
CA GLN A 75 -4.20 -4.08 -14.85
C GLN A 75 -5.70 -4.18 -14.63
N GLU A 76 -6.25 -5.39 -14.55
CA GLU A 76 -7.66 -5.63 -14.28
C GLU A 76 -8.07 -5.08 -12.91
N SER A 77 -7.32 -5.42 -11.86
CA SER A 77 -7.54 -4.91 -10.50
C SER A 77 -7.53 -3.39 -10.45
N LYS A 78 -6.62 -2.74 -11.18
CA LYS A 78 -6.54 -1.27 -11.26
C LYS A 78 -7.71 -0.61 -11.98
N GLU A 79 -8.59 -1.31 -12.68
CA GLU A 79 -9.76 -0.64 -13.27
C GLU A 79 -10.84 -0.37 -12.21
N THR A 80 -10.95 -1.21 -11.18
CA THR A 80 -12.03 -1.13 -10.17
C THR A 80 -11.55 -1.02 -8.73
N SER A 81 -10.32 -1.41 -8.41
CA SER A 81 -9.80 -1.52 -7.04
C SER A 81 -8.53 -0.69 -6.82
N LEU A 82 -8.38 -0.19 -5.59
CA LEU A 82 -7.15 0.44 -5.12
C LEU A 82 -6.05 -0.58 -4.82
N LEU A 83 -6.38 -1.86 -4.61
CA LEU A 83 -5.47 -2.90 -4.10
C LEU A 83 -4.08 -2.90 -4.75
N ALA A 84 -4.00 -2.93 -6.09
CA ALA A 84 -2.72 -2.98 -6.79
C ALA A 84 -2.19 -1.59 -7.24
N GLU A 85 -2.83 -0.51 -6.82
CA GLU A 85 -2.41 0.86 -7.17
C GLU A 85 -1.14 1.26 -6.43
N ASN A 86 -0.31 2.09 -7.08
CA ASN A 86 0.84 2.72 -6.42
C ASN A 86 0.40 3.46 -5.13
N PHE A 87 -0.82 4.01 -5.12
CA PHE A 87 -1.38 4.70 -3.95
C PHE A 87 -1.67 3.77 -2.76
N MET A 88 -1.97 2.47 -2.98
CA MET A 88 -2.24 1.52 -1.90
C MET A 88 -1.03 1.28 -1.01
N PHE A 89 0.18 1.59 -1.46
CA PHE A 89 1.38 1.48 -0.63
C PHE A 89 1.37 2.42 0.58
N TYR A 90 0.59 3.50 0.59
CA TYR A 90 0.31 4.24 1.82
C TYR A 90 -0.46 3.38 2.84
N GLY A 91 -1.47 2.63 2.35
CA GLY A 91 -2.27 1.70 3.15
C GLY A 91 -1.46 0.51 3.64
N TYR A 92 -0.66 -0.14 2.78
CA TYR A 92 0.21 -1.25 3.23
C TYR A 92 1.16 -0.84 4.34
N VAL A 93 1.78 0.35 4.24
CA VAL A 93 2.63 0.84 5.32
C VAL A 93 1.81 1.15 6.59
N ALA A 94 0.59 1.67 6.46
CA ALA A 94 -0.32 1.87 7.60
C ALA A 94 -0.64 0.54 8.32
N ILE A 95 -1.01 -0.49 7.57
CA ILE A 95 -1.28 -1.84 8.09
C ILE A 95 -0.03 -2.41 8.77
N SER A 96 1.15 -2.24 8.18
CA SER A 96 2.40 -2.67 8.81
C SER A 96 2.60 -2.06 10.20
N LYS A 97 2.12 -0.83 10.42
CA LYS A 97 2.23 -0.16 11.71
C LYS A 97 1.25 -0.73 12.73
N VAL A 98 0.02 -1.00 12.32
CA VAL A 98 -0.99 -1.66 13.17
C VAL A 98 -0.46 -3.01 13.66
N LEU A 99 0.20 -3.77 12.78
CA LEU A 99 0.70 -5.11 13.07
C LEU A 99 2.04 -5.18 13.82
N ARG A 100 2.79 -4.07 13.88
CA ARG A 100 4.22 -4.09 14.26
C ARG A 100 4.50 -4.70 15.63
N ASP A 101 3.62 -4.46 16.59
CA ASP A 101 3.81 -4.86 17.98
C ASP A 101 2.99 -6.12 18.34
N ILE A 102 2.42 -6.79 17.33
CA ILE A 102 1.64 -8.02 17.47
C ILE A 102 2.54 -9.23 17.21
N GLU A 103 2.56 -10.18 18.15
CA GLU A 103 3.25 -11.46 17.94
C GLU A 103 2.57 -12.28 16.83
N ASN A 104 3.37 -12.98 16.03
CA ASN A 104 2.90 -13.78 14.89
C ASN A 104 2.03 -12.99 13.91
N TRP A 105 2.32 -11.69 13.72
CA TRP A 105 1.52 -10.78 12.90
C TRP A 105 1.26 -11.28 11.47
N GLN A 106 2.12 -12.14 10.93
CA GLN A 106 2.00 -12.73 9.60
C GLN A 106 0.63 -13.40 9.37
N GLN A 107 0.05 -14.02 10.42
CA GLN A 107 -1.24 -14.70 10.33
C GLN A 107 -2.40 -13.74 10.00
N TYR A 108 -2.23 -12.44 10.24
CA TYR A 108 -3.25 -11.42 10.01
C TYR A 108 -3.13 -10.73 8.65
N ILE A 109 -2.04 -10.94 7.90
CA ILE A 109 -1.87 -10.34 6.56
C ILE A 109 -3.01 -10.71 5.60
N PRO A 110 -3.57 -11.93 5.60
CA PRO A 110 -4.72 -12.25 4.74
C PRO A 110 -5.95 -11.35 4.95
N LEU A 111 -6.09 -10.68 6.10
CA LEU A 111 -7.18 -9.73 6.37
C LEU A 111 -7.16 -8.51 5.42
N ILE A 112 -6.03 -8.22 4.76
CA ILE A 112 -5.94 -7.17 3.73
C ILE A 112 -7.02 -7.36 2.65
N ASN A 113 -7.31 -8.62 2.29
CA ASN A 113 -8.28 -8.97 1.26
C ASN A 113 -9.75 -8.78 1.70
N GLN A 114 -9.98 -8.41 2.96
CA GLN A 114 -11.31 -8.09 3.50
C GLN A 114 -11.57 -6.58 3.59
N ILE A 115 -10.54 -5.74 3.38
CA ILE A 115 -10.71 -4.28 3.31
C ILE A 115 -11.48 -3.93 2.04
N ASP A 116 -12.50 -3.07 2.16
CA ASP A 116 -13.16 -2.51 0.99
C ASP A 116 -12.21 -1.55 0.27
N LEU A 117 -11.65 -1.99 -0.85
CA LEU A 117 -10.74 -1.21 -1.70
C LEU A 117 -11.36 -0.85 -3.05
N HIS A 118 -12.68 -1.06 -3.23
CA HIS A 118 -13.34 -0.74 -4.49
C HIS A 118 -13.39 0.77 -4.70
N LYS A 119 -12.91 1.26 -5.85
CA LYS A 119 -12.71 2.70 -6.10
C LYS A 119 -13.99 3.53 -6.05
N GLU A 120 -15.15 2.91 -6.25
CA GLU A 120 -16.46 3.57 -6.18
C GLU A 120 -17.07 3.59 -4.78
N SER A 121 -16.48 2.87 -3.82
CA SER A 121 -16.99 2.84 -2.45
C SER A 121 -17.05 4.24 -1.87
N GLU A 122 -18.12 4.49 -1.12
CA GLU A 122 -18.46 5.81 -0.58
C GLU A 122 -17.33 6.39 0.27
N ILE A 123 -16.62 5.52 1.01
CA ILE A 123 -15.48 5.89 1.84
C ILE A 123 -14.33 6.49 1.02
N TRP A 124 -14.15 6.09 -0.25
CA TRP A 124 -13.07 6.57 -1.10
C TRP A 124 -13.52 7.68 -2.05
N PHE A 125 -14.75 7.63 -2.53
CA PHE A 125 -15.23 8.56 -3.54
C PHE A 125 -15.29 10.00 -3.04
N GLY A 126 -14.69 10.93 -3.78
CA GLY A 126 -14.56 12.35 -3.43
C GLY A 126 -13.36 12.68 -2.53
N ARG A 127 -12.83 11.71 -1.78
CA ARG A 127 -11.68 11.89 -0.85
C ARG A 127 -10.37 11.31 -1.41
N VAL A 128 -10.44 10.14 -2.00
CA VAL A 128 -9.32 9.35 -2.52
C VAL A 128 -9.48 9.08 -4.01
N THR A 129 -10.70 8.82 -4.46
CA THR A 129 -11.05 8.67 -5.87
C THR A 129 -11.97 9.79 -6.32
N LYS A 130 -11.99 10.05 -7.62
CA LYS A 130 -12.94 10.98 -8.25
C LYS A 130 -13.21 10.59 -9.68
N ARG A 131 -14.25 11.17 -10.27
CA ARG A 131 -14.46 11.10 -11.73
C ARG A 131 -13.30 11.77 -12.45
N GLY A 132 -12.62 11.02 -13.30
CA GLY A 132 -11.70 11.52 -14.32
C GLY A 132 -12.41 11.67 -15.67
N ARG A 133 -11.65 11.98 -16.73
CA ARG A 133 -12.21 12.17 -18.09
C ARG A 133 -12.93 10.93 -18.63
N ASN A 134 -12.35 9.74 -18.46
CA ASN A 134 -12.85 8.49 -19.04
C ASN A 134 -12.95 7.33 -18.04
N ARG A 135 -12.54 7.55 -16.78
CA ARG A 135 -12.51 6.54 -15.71
C ARG A 135 -12.33 7.23 -14.35
N LEU A 136 -12.41 6.47 -13.26
CA LEU A 136 -12.04 6.95 -11.94
C LEU A 136 -10.54 7.29 -11.90
N ALA A 137 -10.22 8.39 -11.22
CA ALA A 137 -8.87 8.87 -11.00
C ALA A 137 -8.59 8.98 -9.50
N ILE A 138 -7.32 8.81 -9.12
CA ILE A 138 -6.87 8.96 -7.74
C ILE A 138 -6.55 10.44 -7.47
N ILE A 139 -7.03 10.94 -6.33
CA ILE A 139 -6.68 12.25 -5.78
C ILE A 139 -5.37 12.07 -5.01
N ASN A 140 -4.25 12.55 -5.55
CA ASN A 140 -2.94 12.35 -4.91
C ASN A 140 -2.46 13.59 -4.15
N SER A 141 -3.25 14.05 -3.18
CA SER A 141 -2.91 15.16 -2.27
C SER A 141 -2.47 14.64 -0.88
N ASN A 142 -1.85 15.50 -0.07
CA ASN A 142 -1.53 15.14 1.32
C ASN A 142 -2.77 14.80 2.13
N ASP A 143 -3.85 15.59 2.01
CA ASP A 143 -5.11 15.33 2.72
C ASP A 143 -5.70 13.96 2.34
N SER A 144 -5.65 13.62 1.04
CA SER A 144 -6.13 12.33 0.56
C SER A 144 -5.30 11.17 1.11
N ARG A 145 -3.97 11.30 1.13
CA ARG A 145 -3.07 10.28 1.70
C ARG A 145 -3.28 10.11 3.20
N ASN A 146 -3.42 11.22 3.94
CA ASN A 146 -3.68 11.18 5.39
C ASN A 146 -5.00 10.48 5.68
N TYR A 147 -6.07 10.88 4.99
CA TYR A 147 -7.38 10.26 5.10
C TYR A 147 -7.33 8.76 4.78
N PHE A 148 -6.61 8.39 3.71
CA PHE A 148 -6.48 6.99 3.32
C PHE A 148 -5.73 6.17 4.37
N VAL A 149 -4.60 6.67 4.89
CA VAL A 149 -3.84 6.01 5.96
C VAL A 149 -4.70 5.81 7.20
N GLU A 150 -5.42 6.84 7.64
CA GLU A 150 -6.32 6.78 8.80
C GLU A 150 -7.41 5.72 8.62
N LYS A 151 -8.12 5.75 7.49
CA LYS A 151 -9.23 4.80 7.23
C LYS A 151 -8.78 3.37 7.01
N ILE A 152 -7.61 3.15 6.40
CA ILE A 152 -7.04 1.81 6.28
C ILE A 152 -6.67 1.25 7.66
N SER A 153 -6.03 2.05 8.52
CA SER A 153 -5.73 1.62 9.89
C SER A 153 -7.00 1.26 10.66
N GLU A 154 -8.01 2.14 10.66
CA GLU A 154 -9.28 1.89 11.35
C GLU A 154 -9.97 0.61 10.88
N GLN A 155 -10.10 0.40 9.56
CA GLN A 155 -10.73 -0.81 9.02
C GLN A 155 -9.95 -2.07 9.37
N PHE A 156 -8.62 -2.00 9.30
CA PHE A 156 -7.78 -3.17 9.59
C PHE A 156 -7.79 -3.51 11.10
N GLU A 157 -7.77 -2.51 11.97
CA GLU A 157 -7.93 -2.69 13.43
C GLU A 157 -9.28 -3.37 13.75
N GLN A 158 -10.37 -2.94 13.13
CA GLN A 158 -11.67 -3.59 13.28
C GLN A 158 -11.66 -5.07 12.84
N LEU A 159 -10.90 -5.41 11.80
CA LEU A 159 -10.76 -6.81 11.35
C LEU A 159 -9.95 -7.66 12.33
N LEU A 160 -9.07 -7.08 13.15
CA LEU A 160 -8.31 -7.81 14.17
C LEU A 160 -9.14 -8.16 15.41
N GLU A 161 -10.22 -7.39 15.67
CA GLU A 161 -11.10 -7.57 16.83
C GLU A 161 -12.22 -8.59 16.60
N ASN A 162 -12.44 -9.02 15.35
CA ASN A 162 -13.47 -9.98 14.93
C ASN A 162 -12.93 -11.40 14.78
#